data_AF-A0A1E4J6E8-F1
#
_entry.id   AF-A0A1E4J6E8-F1
#
_cell.length_a   1.000
_cell.length_b   1.000
_cell.length_c   1.000
_cell.angle_alpha   90.00
_cell.angle_beta   90.00
_cell.angle_gamma   90.00
#
_symmetry.space_group_name_H-M   'P 1'
#
loop_
_entity.id
_entity.type
_entity.pdbx_description
1 polymer ?
#
loop_
_entity_poly.entity_id
_entity_poly.type
_entity_poly.pdbx_seq_one_letter_code
_entity_poly.pdbx_strand_id
1 'polypeptide(L)'
;MNPVASDEDDEEEDTPRTAQQVAQRLLALLAVVWRANEKEDIAQKGLAWARAHGIDAFFSEAEKAFMVDERPQQQAIIDLGWRAEAMLPMVWGLRGIAALPPSNQRADPWKIPLVQQAMKSPAEFVANARLIAADDVSEEECRLVDEHWYVHDARLRRQPVPSHLDAGIVHERRYALSWMVGRGKNWDQVPTDT
;
A
#
# COMPACT_ATOMS: atom_id res chain seq x y z
N MET A 1 -18.30 -48.37 6.90
CA MET A 1 -17.09 -47.62 6.52
C MET A 1 -17.54 -46.45 5.68
N ASN A 2 -17.60 -45.25 6.26
CA ASN A 2 -17.77 -44.01 5.50
C ASN A 2 -16.41 -43.62 4.92
N PRO A 3 -16.30 -43.22 3.65
CA PRO A 3 -15.11 -42.55 3.18
C PRO A 3 -15.12 -41.14 3.78
N VAL A 4 -14.03 -40.80 4.47
CA VAL A 4 -13.71 -39.44 4.88
C VAL A 4 -13.44 -38.66 3.59
N ALA A 5 -14.28 -37.68 3.30
CA ALA A 5 -13.94 -36.64 2.34
C ALA A 5 -12.69 -35.95 2.88
N SER A 6 -11.59 -36.04 2.13
CA SER A 6 -10.46 -35.15 2.31
C SER A 6 -10.96 -33.75 1.96
N ASP A 7 -11.17 -32.94 2.99
CA ASP A 7 -11.13 -31.49 2.86
C ASP A 7 -9.70 -31.17 2.40
N GLU A 8 -9.49 -31.21 1.08
CA GLU A 8 -8.37 -30.56 0.44
C GLU A 8 -8.64 -29.06 0.65
N ASP A 9 -8.10 -28.54 1.76
CA ASP A 9 -7.83 -27.13 1.90
C ASP A 9 -6.95 -26.76 0.69
N ASP A 10 -7.58 -26.27 -0.37
CA ASP A 10 -6.91 -25.50 -1.41
C ASP A 10 -6.30 -24.27 -0.71
N GLU A 11 -5.14 -24.46 -0.08
CA GLU A 11 -4.23 -23.38 0.27
C GLU A 11 -3.85 -22.74 -1.07
N GLU A 12 -4.67 -21.79 -1.55
CA GLU A 12 -4.29 -20.92 -2.66
C GLU A 12 -2.94 -20.31 -2.29
N GLU A 13 -1.85 -20.84 -2.86
CA GLU A 13 -0.52 -20.28 -2.70
C GLU A 13 -0.60 -18.79 -3.07
N ASP A 14 -0.27 -17.93 -2.11
CA ASP A 14 -0.23 -16.49 -2.29
C ASP A 14 0.64 -16.18 -3.51
N THR A 15 -0.01 -15.75 -4.61
CA THR A 15 0.68 -15.47 -5.86
C THR A 15 1.19 -14.02 -5.85
N PRO A 16 2.51 -13.78 -5.98
CA PRO A 16 3.05 -12.43 -5.97
C PRO A 16 2.46 -11.55 -7.08
N ARG A 17 2.28 -10.27 -6.75
CA ARG A 17 1.69 -9.29 -7.68
C ARG A 17 2.68 -8.94 -8.80
N THR A 18 2.17 -8.82 -10.01
CA THR A 18 2.96 -8.43 -11.18
C THR A 18 3.37 -6.95 -11.10
N ALA A 19 4.39 -6.58 -11.88
CA ALA A 19 4.83 -5.19 -11.98
C ALA A 19 3.69 -4.22 -12.36
N GLN A 20 2.81 -4.64 -13.27
CA GLN A 20 1.65 -3.86 -13.71
C GLN A 20 0.63 -3.70 -12.59
N GLN A 21 0.34 -4.77 -11.84
CA GLN A 21 -0.57 -4.69 -10.69
C GLN A 21 -0.03 -3.73 -9.62
N VAL A 22 1.26 -3.81 -9.30
CA VAL A 22 1.90 -2.90 -8.33
C VAL A 22 1.88 -1.45 -8.83
N ALA A 23 2.16 -1.22 -10.12
CA ALA A 23 2.10 0.12 -10.72
C ALA A 23 0.68 0.72 -10.70
N GLN A 24 -0.34 -0.07 -11.06
CA GLN A 24 -1.75 0.34 -10.99
C GLN A 24 -2.16 0.67 -9.55
N ARG A 25 -1.74 -0.16 -8.60
CA ARG A 25 -2.02 0.04 -7.19
C ARG A 25 -1.38 1.31 -6.65
N LEU A 26 -0.13 1.60 -7.04
CA LEU A 26 0.55 2.85 -6.69
C LEU A 26 -0.20 4.08 -7.23
N LEU A 27 -0.68 4.05 -8.48
CA LEU A 27 -1.46 5.15 -9.06
C LEU A 27 -2.78 5.39 -8.30
N ALA A 28 -3.44 4.32 -7.87
CA ALA A 28 -4.66 4.41 -7.09
C ALA A 28 -4.39 4.98 -5.68
N LEU A 29 -3.34 4.54 -4.99
CA LEU A 29 -2.94 5.15 -3.71
C LEU A 29 -2.55 6.63 -3.88
N LEU A 30 -1.89 6.97 -4.98
CA LEU A 30 -1.54 8.36 -5.29
C LEU A 30 -2.79 9.25 -5.35
N ALA A 31 -3.82 8.85 -6.11
CA ALA A 31 -5.06 9.61 -6.19
C ALA A 31 -5.76 9.74 -4.82
N VAL A 32 -5.79 8.65 -4.05
CA VAL A 32 -6.43 8.58 -2.73
C VAL A 32 -5.72 9.51 -1.74
N VAL A 33 -4.39 9.46 -1.66
CA VAL A 33 -3.58 10.33 -0.78
C VAL A 33 -3.68 11.78 -1.22
N TRP A 34 -3.71 12.04 -2.54
CA TRP A 34 -3.91 13.39 -3.05
C TRP A 34 -5.27 13.95 -2.64
N ARG A 35 -6.32 13.13 -2.73
CA ARG A 35 -7.66 13.51 -2.29
C ARG A 35 -7.77 13.71 -0.78
N ALA A 36 -7.03 12.93 0.01
CA ALA A 36 -6.93 13.08 1.46
C ALA A 36 -6.16 14.34 1.91
N ASN A 37 -5.83 15.27 1.00
CA ASN A 37 -5.20 16.52 1.37
C ASN A 37 -6.18 17.44 2.11
N GLU A 38 -5.73 18.07 3.20
CA GLU A 38 -6.54 19.02 3.98
C GLU A 38 -6.99 20.25 3.18
N LYS A 39 -6.26 20.59 2.11
CA LYS A 39 -6.62 21.70 1.22
C LYS A 39 -7.54 21.21 0.11
N GLU A 40 -8.78 21.68 0.14
CA GLU A 40 -9.82 21.31 -0.84
C GLU A 40 -9.39 21.53 -2.29
N ASP A 41 -8.69 22.63 -2.61
CA ASP A 41 -8.23 22.89 -3.98
C ASP A 41 -7.18 21.86 -4.47
N ILE A 42 -6.42 21.29 -3.55
CA ILE A 42 -5.46 20.21 -3.83
C ILE A 42 -6.19 18.89 -3.96
N ALA A 43 -7.14 18.60 -3.07
CA ALA A 43 -7.96 17.38 -3.14
C ALA A 43 -8.74 17.28 -4.47
N GLN A 44 -9.33 18.38 -4.92
CA GLN A 44 -10.05 18.44 -6.20
C GLN A 44 -9.14 18.23 -7.41
N LYS A 45 -7.87 18.64 -7.35
CA LYS A 45 -6.89 18.33 -8.40
C LYS A 45 -6.60 16.84 -8.48
N GLY A 46 -6.48 16.17 -7.34
CA GLY A 46 -6.31 14.72 -7.27
C GLY A 46 -7.48 13.96 -7.90
N LEU A 47 -8.71 14.38 -7.59
CA LEU A 47 -9.93 13.84 -8.20
C LEU A 47 -9.98 14.05 -9.72
N ALA A 48 -9.69 15.26 -10.18
CA ALA A 48 -9.68 15.58 -11.60
C ALA A 48 -8.61 14.78 -12.36
N TRP A 49 -7.42 14.63 -11.76
CA TRP A 49 -6.33 13.82 -12.30
C TRP A 49 -6.72 12.34 -12.41
N ALA A 50 -7.32 11.76 -11.37
CA ALA A 50 -7.74 10.37 -11.38
C ALA A 50 -8.72 10.08 -12.53
N ARG A 51 -9.73 10.95 -12.69
CA ARG A 51 -10.73 10.83 -13.77
C ARG A 51 -10.12 11.00 -15.16
N ALA A 52 -9.24 12.00 -15.33
CA ALA A 52 -8.61 12.29 -16.61
C ALA A 52 -7.72 11.14 -17.12
N HIS A 53 -7.19 10.33 -16.21
CA HIS A 53 -6.29 9.22 -16.54
C HIS A 53 -6.91 7.83 -16.34
N GLY A 54 -8.21 7.73 -16.03
CA GLY A 54 -8.91 6.46 -15.84
C GLY A 54 -8.41 5.64 -14.64
N ILE A 55 -7.91 6.32 -13.60
CA ILE A 55 -7.38 5.67 -12.40
C ILE A 55 -8.50 5.00 -11.58
N ASP A 56 -9.75 5.39 -11.80
CA ASP A 56 -10.93 4.81 -11.16
C ASP A 56 -11.03 3.28 -11.32
N ALA A 57 -10.45 2.73 -12.40
CA ALA A 57 -10.39 1.30 -12.65
C ALA A 57 -9.49 0.52 -11.67
N PHE A 58 -8.62 1.19 -10.93
CA PHE A 58 -7.63 0.58 -10.05
C PHE A 58 -7.98 0.68 -8.56
N PHE A 59 -9.02 1.43 -8.21
CA PHE A 59 -9.45 1.58 -6.82
C PHE A 59 -10.04 0.29 -6.26
N SER A 60 -9.80 0.08 -4.96
CA SER A 60 -10.56 -0.89 -4.17
C SER A 60 -11.97 -0.36 -3.89
N GLU A 61 -12.84 -1.19 -3.31
CA GLU A 61 -14.22 -0.77 -3.06
C GLU A 61 -14.29 0.32 -1.98
N ALA A 62 -13.48 0.20 -0.92
CA ALA A 62 -13.38 1.23 0.11
C ALA A 62 -12.86 2.56 -0.46
N GLU A 63 -11.89 2.50 -1.37
CA GLU A 63 -11.33 3.68 -2.01
C GLU A 63 -12.32 4.32 -2.99
N LYS A 64 -13.07 3.54 -3.78
CA LYS A 64 -14.14 4.09 -4.63
C LYS A 64 -15.16 4.84 -3.80
N ALA A 65 -15.62 4.23 -2.70
CA ALA A 65 -16.58 4.83 -1.79
C ALA A 65 -16.04 6.14 -1.22
N PHE A 66 -14.76 6.16 -0.82
CA PHE A 66 -14.10 7.40 -0.44
C PHE A 66 -14.16 8.38 -1.61
N MET A 67 -13.57 8.08 -2.78
CA MET A 67 -13.38 8.99 -3.92
C MET A 67 -14.65 9.71 -4.40
N VAL A 68 -15.83 9.11 -4.23
CA VAL A 68 -17.12 9.72 -4.62
C VAL A 68 -17.82 10.49 -3.50
N ASP A 69 -17.41 10.33 -2.24
CA ASP A 69 -18.01 11.02 -1.09
C ASP A 69 -17.68 12.52 -1.13
N GLU A 70 -18.67 13.39 -1.34
CA GLU A 70 -18.45 14.84 -1.39
C GLU A 70 -18.00 15.44 -0.05
N ARG A 71 -18.21 14.74 1.07
CA ARG A 71 -17.88 15.22 2.42
C ARG A 71 -17.34 14.08 3.28
N PRO A 72 -16.14 13.56 2.95
CA PRO A 72 -15.57 12.46 3.70
C PRO A 72 -15.35 12.86 5.15
N GLN A 73 -15.58 11.91 6.05
CA GLN A 73 -15.33 12.11 7.48
C GLN A 73 -13.83 12.34 7.72
N GLN A 74 -13.51 13.15 8.74
CA GLN A 74 -12.12 13.47 9.09
C GLN A 74 -11.27 12.22 9.32
N GLN A 75 -11.83 11.17 9.92
CA GLN A 75 -11.10 9.93 10.15
C GLN A 75 -10.73 9.24 8.83
N ALA A 76 -11.62 9.21 7.83
CA ALA A 76 -11.32 8.65 6.53
C ALA A 76 -10.21 9.42 5.80
N ILE A 77 -10.18 10.75 5.94
CA ILE A 77 -9.09 11.59 5.42
C ILE A 77 -7.77 11.21 6.09
N ILE A 78 -7.76 11.05 7.40
CA ILE A 78 -6.55 10.65 8.16
C ILE A 78 -6.08 9.26 7.71
N ASP A 79 -6.97 8.26 7.75
CA ASP A 79 -6.64 6.86 7.44
C ASP A 79 -6.13 6.72 6.00
N LEU A 80 -6.76 7.39 5.05
CA LEU A 80 -6.35 7.32 3.65
C LEU A 80 -5.14 8.22 3.34
N GLY A 81 -4.88 9.25 4.14
CA GLY A 81 -3.64 10.01 4.11
C GLY A 81 -2.43 9.16 4.51
N TRP A 82 -2.60 8.22 5.45
CA TRP A 82 -1.55 7.27 5.85
C TRP A 82 -1.12 6.33 4.72
N ARG A 83 -1.93 6.14 3.68
CA ARG A 83 -1.53 5.38 2.48
C ARG A 83 -0.31 5.96 1.76
N ALA A 84 0.11 7.19 2.09
CA ALA A 84 1.40 7.73 1.65
C ALA A 84 2.59 6.84 2.07
N GLU A 85 2.50 6.19 3.24
CA GLU A 85 3.52 5.22 3.69
C GLU A 85 3.42 3.90 2.92
N ALA A 86 2.20 3.44 2.61
CA ALA A 86 1.96 2.25 1.80
C ALA A 86 2.47 2.40 0.34
N MET A 87 2.62 3.63 -0.16
CA MET A 87 3.23 3.87 -1.47
C MET A 87 4.72 3.52 -1.51
N LEU A 88 5.45 3.66 -0.41
CA LEU A 88 6.92 3.54 -0.41
C LEU A 88 7.42 2.13 -0.76
N PRO A 89 6.85 1.05 -0.22
CA PRO A 89 7.16 -0.31 -0.67
C PRO A 89 6.93 -0.54 -2.16
N MET A 90 5.84 0.01 -2.71
CA MET A 90 5.56 -0.10 -4.15
C MET A 90 6.58 0.68 -4.97
N VAL A 91 6.96 1.88 -4.53
CA VAL A 91 7.99 2.70 -5.17
C VAL A 91 9.36 2.01 -5.12
N TRP A 92 9.73 1.43 -3.99
CA TRP A 92 10.95 0.63 -3.84
C TRP A 92 10.93 -0.60 -4.76
N GLY A 93 9.84 -1.38 -4.73
CA GLY A 93 9.67 -2.55 -5.58
C GLY A 93 9.71 -2.22 -7.08
N LEU A 94 9.22 -1.05 -7.47
CA LEU A 94 9.30 -0.51 -8.83
C LEU A 94 10.61 0.22 -9.14
N ARG A 95 11.63 0.05 -8.28
CA ARG A 95 13.00 0.57 -8.45
C ARG A 95 13.11 2.10 -8.44
N GLY A 96 12.17 2.77 -7.80
CA GLY A 96 12.14 4.23 -7.64
C GLY A 96 13.05 4.75 -6.53
N ILE A 97 13.38 3.89 -5.55
CA ILE A 97 14.35 4.15 -4.48
C ILE A 97 15.17 2.89 -4.24
N ALA A 98 16.41 3.05 -3.76
CA ALA A 98 17.34 1.92 -3.58
C ALA A 98 16.99 1.02 -2.37
N ALA A 99 16.44 1.60 -1.31
CA ALA A 99 16.02 0.91 -0.10
C ALA A 99 14.88 1.67 0.57
N LEU A 100 14.07 0.99 1.38
CA LEU A 100 13.09 1.65 2.22
C LEU A 100 13.78 2.51 3.30
N PRO A 101 13.30 3.73 3.57
CA PRO A 101 13.83 4.53 4.66
C PRO A 101 13.47 3.87 6.01
N PRO A 102 14.13 4.26 7.12
CA PRO A 102 13.80 3.77 8.44
C PRO A 102 12.31 3.95 8.79
N SER A 103 11.74 3.01 9.55
CA SER A 103 10.32 2.99 9.93
C SER A 103 9.93 4.02 10.99
N ASN A 104 10.76 5.02 11.25
CA ASN A 104 10.46 6.21 12.05
C ASN A 104 10.54 7.52 11.22
N GLN A 105 10.73 7.42 9.91
CA GLN A 105 10.79 8.57 9.01
C GLN A 105 9.57 8.57 8.09
N ARG A 106 8.76 9.63 8.21
CA ARG A 106 7.58 9.80 7.36
C ARG A 106 7.97 9.96 5.90
N ALA A 107 7.16 9.39 5.03
CA ALA A 107 7.27 9.47 3.59
C ALA A 107 6.97 10.88 3.07
N ASP A 108 7.72 11.28 2.05
CA ASP A 108 7.35 12.38 1.15
C ASP A 108 7.36 11.85 -0.29
N PRO A 109 6.35 11.05 -0.68
CA PRO A 109 6.36 10.32 -1.94
C PRO A 109 6.38 11.27 -3.15
N TRP A 110 5.86 12.49 -3.00
CA TRP A 110 5.78 13.50 -4.06
C TRP A 110 7.14 14.01 -4.57
N LYS A 111 8.19 13.86 -3.76
CA LYS A 111 9.56 14.21 -4.14
C LYS A 111 10.29 13.11 -4.91
N ILE A 112 9.71 11.91 -4.98
CA ILE A 112 10.37 10.77 -5.62
C ILE A 112 10.18 10.88 -7.14
N PRO A 113 11.26 10.86 -7.96
CA PRO A 113 11.15 11.01 -9.41
C PRO A 113 10.21 10.00 -10.08
N LEU A 114 10.18 8.75 -9.59
CA LEU A 114 9.28 7.72 -10.10
C LEU A 114 7.80 8.11 -9.92
N VAL A 115 7.45 8.69 -8.78
CA VAL A 115 6.09 9.16 -8.49
C VAL A 115 5.72 10.31 -9.43
N GLN A 116 6.63 11.24 -9.65
CA GLN A 116 6.42 12.36 -10.59
C GLN A 116 6.23 11.87 -12.04
N GLN A 117 6.98 10.84 -12.45
CA GLN A 117 6.81 10.19 -13.75
C GLN A 117 5.45 9.49 -13.85
N ALA A 118 5.05 8.76 -12.80
CA ALA A 118 3.76 8.08 -12.73
C ALA A 118 2.59 9.07 -12.84
N MET A 119 2.69 10.24 -12.21
CA MET A 119 1.69 11.32 -12.32
C MET A 119 1.59 11.89 -13.73
N LYS A 120 2.72 12.04 -14.42
CA LYS A 120 2.79 12.68 -15.74
C LYS A 120 2.20 11.81 -16.84
N SER A 121 2.48 10.51 -16.81
CA SER A 121 2.07 9.55 -17.85
C SER A 121 1.62 8.20 -17.25
N PRO A 122 0.44 8.11 -16.62
CA PRO A 122 0.02 6.90 -15.89
C PRO A 122 -0.02 5.63 -16.73
N ALA A 123 -0.56 5.70 -17.95
CA ALA A 123 -0.66 4.55 -18.84
C ALA A 123 0.72 4.03 -19.28
N GLU A 124 1.63 4.95 -19.62
CA GLU A 124 3.02 4.63 -19.98
C GLU A 124 3.80 4.08 -18.78
N PHE A 125 3.56 4.62 -17.59
CA PHE A 125 4.15 4.14 -16.35
C PHE A 125 3.78 2.68 -16.07
N VAL A 126 2.49 2.31 -16.18
CA VAL A 126 2.05 0.92 -16.03
C VAL A 126 2.63 0.02 -17.12
N ALA A 127 2.63 0.48 -18.37
CA ALA A 127 3.14 -0.31 -19.51
C ALA A 127 4.64 -0.65 -19.38
N ASN A 128 5.42 0.26 -18.79
CA ASN A 128 6.87 0.11 -18.64
C ASN A 128 7.30 -0.35 -17.23
N ALA A 129 6.34 -0.69 -16.37
CA ALA A 129 6.62 -1.10 -14.99
C ALA A 129 7.55 -2.31 -14.94
N ARG A 130 8.53 -2.27 -14.03
CA ARG A 130 9.44 -3.38 -13.74
C ARG A 130 9.55 -3.55 -12.25
N LEU A 131 9.30 -4.77 -11.78
CA LEU A 131 9.45 -5.12 -10.38
C LEU A 131 10.86 -5.66 -10.11
N ILE A 132 11.33 -5.53 -8.87
CA ILE A 132 12.43 -6.34 -8.34
C ILE A 132 12.02 -7.82 -8.21
N ALA A 133 12.94 -8.69 -7.80
CA ALA A 133 12.63 -10.11 -7.68
C ALA A 133 11.59 -10.35 -6.56
N ALA A 134 10.74 -11.36 -6.74
CA ALA A 134 9.73 -11.70 -5.73
C ALA A 134 10.37 -12.04 -4.38
N ASP A 135 11.50 -12.76 -4.40
CA ASP A 135 12.26 -13.12 -3.20
C ASP A 135 12.73 -11.88 -2.42
N ASP A 136 13.19 -10.84 -3.12
CA ASP A 136 13.60 -9.58 -2.48
C ASP A 136 12.41 -8.91 -1.78
N VAL A 137 11.22 -8.92 -2.40
CA VAL A 137 9.99 -8.36 -1.81
C VAL A 137 9.58 -9.15 -0.58
N SER A 138 9.64 -10.48 -0.64
CA SER A 138 9.32 -11.37 0.48
C SER A 138 10.28 -11.21 1.66
N GLU A 139 11.57 -11.06 1.40
CA GLU A 139 12.57 -10.81 2.44
C GLU A 139 12.28 -9.48 3.18
N GLU A 140 11.97 -8.42 2.43
CA GLU A 140 11.60 -7.13 3.01
C GLU A 140 10.26 -7.17 3.76
N GLU A 141 9.31 -8.02 3.32
CA GLU A 141 8.04 -8.25 4.03
C GLU A 141 8.28 -8.89 5.39
N CYS A 142 9.12 -9.94 5.45
CA CYS A 142 9.51 -10.58 6.70
C CYS A 142 10.19 -9.60 7.66
N ARG A 143 11.07 -8.72 7.15
CA ARG A 143 11.69 -7.66 7.96
C ARG A 143 10.66 -6.73 8.61
N LEU A 144 9.60 -6.34 7.88
CA LEU A 144 8.53 -5.50 8.43
C LEU A 144 7.55 -6.25 9.33
N VAL A 145 7.38 -7.57 9.13
CA VAL A 145 6.66 -8.44 10.07
C VAL A 145 7.37 -8.43 11.43
N ASP A 146 8.70 -8.53 11.45
CA ASP A 146 9.49 -8.44 12.69
C ASP A 146 9.34 -7.08 13.39
N GLU A 147 9.42 -5.97 12.63
CA GLU A 147 9.16 -4.64 13.18
C GLU A 147 7.74 -4.51 13.75
N HIS A 148 6.74 -5.07 13.06
CA HIS A 148 5.36 -5.05 13.53
C HIS A 148 5.20 -5.85 14.82
N TRP A 149 5.90 -6.98 14.96
CA TRP A 149 5.94 -7.76 16.19
C TRP A 149 6.49 -6.94 17.37
N TYR A 150 7.59 -6.18 17.17
CA TYR A 150 8.11 -5.29 18.22
C TYR A 150 7.12 -4.19 18.64
N VAL A 151 6.41 -3.61 17.67
CA VAL A 151 5.34 -2.64 17.95
C VAL A 151 4.21 -3.30 18.76
N HIS A 152 3.82 -4.51 18.41
CA HIS A 152 2.77 -5.26 19.08
C HIS A 152 3.18 -5.69 20.51
N ASP A 153 4.38 -6.23 20.70
CA ASP A 153 4.91 -6.63 22.01
C ASP A 153 5.00 -5.42 22.97
N ALA A 154 5.49 -4.27 22.49
CA ALA A 154 5.51 -3.04 23.28
C ALA A 154 4.10 -2.63 23.74
N ARG A 155 3.10 -2.68 22.85
CA ARG A 155 1.70 -2.40 23.19
C ARG A 155 1.15 -3.39 24.21
N LEU A 156 1.38 -4.68 24.01
CA LEU A 156 0.93 -5.75 24.91
C LEU A 156 1.50 -5.59 26.32
N ARG A 157 2.80 -5.23 26.41
CA ARG A 157 3.51 -4.98 27.67
C ARG A 157 3.29 -3.57 28.24
N ARG A 158 2.50 -2.73 27.58
CA ARG A 158 2.28 -1.31 27.94
C ARG A 158 3.59 -0.52 28.07
N GLN A 159 4.54 -0.83 27.20
CA GLN A 159 5.83 -0.17 27.08
C GLN A 159 5.82 0.81 25.90
N PRO A 160 6.70 1.83 25.90
CA PRO A 160 6.84 2.69 24.73
C PRO A 160 7.30 1.87 23.51
N VAL A 161 6.74 2.17 22.35
CA VAL A 161 7.24 1.66 21.06
C VAL A 161 8.72 2.06 20.92
N PRO A 162 9.61 1.16 20.44
CA PRO A 162 11.01 1.50 20.24
C PRO A 162 11.18 2.78 19.41
N SER A 163 12.09 3.68 19.81
CA SER A 163 12.22 5.02 19.20
C SER A 163 12.63 5.03 17.72
N HIS A 164 13.07 3.88 17.20
CA HIS A 164 13.40 3.69 15.79
C HIS A 164 12.20 3.22 14.95
N LEU A 165 11.02 3.06 15.57
CA LEU A 165 9.78 2.61 14.93
C LEU A 165 8.64 3.61 15.19
N ASP A 166 7.85 3.87 14.16
CA ASP A 166 6.53 4.47 14.23
C ASP A 166 5.50 3.41 13.84
N ALA A 167 4.53 3.19 14.71
CA ALA A 167 3.57 2.10 14.53
C ALA A 167 2.68 2.25 13.27
N GLY A 168 2.36 3.48 12.87
CA GLY A 168 1.58 3.74 11.66
C GLY A 168 2.41 3.49 10.41
N ILE A 169 3.67 3.93 10.41
CA ILE A 169 4.61 3.68 9.32
C ILE A 169 4.84 2.18 9.11
N VAL A 170 5.13 1.45 10.19
CA VAL A 170 5.33 -0.01 10.13
C VAL A 170 4.09 -0.70 9.58
N HIS A 171 2.90 -0.33 10.07
CA HIS A 171 1.65 -0.92 9.64
C HIS A 171 1.40 -0.74 8.14
N GLU A 172 1.45 0.49 7.63
CA GLU A 172 1.15 0.79 6.23
C GLU A 172 2.18 0.20 5.26
N ARG A 173 3.46 0.23 5.63
CA ARG A 173 4.51 -0.36 4.79
C ARG A 173 4.41 -1.88 4.76
N ARG A 174 4.15 -2.52 5.90
CA ARG A 174 3.89 -3.97 5.95
C ARG A 174 2.69 -4.32 5.10
N TYR A 175 1.58 -3.59 5.25
CA TYR A 175 0.34 -3.81 4.49
C TYR A 175 0.60 -3.86 2.99
N ALA A 176 1.38 -2.90 2.47
CA ALA A 176 1.73 -2.86 1.07
C ALA A 176 2.60 -4.05 0.63
N LEU A 177 3.63 -4.43 1.40
CA LEU A 177 4.47 -5.59 1.09
C LEU A 177 3.70 -6.90 1.15
N SER A 178 2.88 -7.10 2.18
CA SER A 178 2.00 -8.25 2.32
C SER A 178 1.07 -8.39 1.10
N TRP A 179 0.49 -7.29 0.62
CA TRP A 179 -0.28 -7.30 -0.62
C TRP A 179 0.57 -7.65 -1.85
N MET A 180 1.80 -7.12 -1.94
CA MET A 180 2.72 -7.36 -3.06
C MET A 180 3.18 -8.82 -3.14
N VAL A 181 3.39 -9.50 -2.01
CA VAL A 181 3.76 -10.93 -1.99
C VAL A 181 2.57 -11.85 -2.28
N GLY A 182 1.35 -11.30 -2.34
CA GLY A 182 0.16 -12.04 -2.76
C GLY A 182 -0.92 -12.16 -1.68
N ARG A 183 -0.64 -11.77 -0.43
CA ARG A 183 -1.61 -11.93 0.67
C ARG A 183 -2.90 -11.15 0.40
N GLY A 184 -4.01 -11.82 0.64
CA GLY A 184 -5.34 -11.25 0.53
C GLY A 184 -5.86 -11.18 -0.91
N LYS A 185 -7.16 -11.41 -1.08
CA LYS A 185 -7.79 -11.48 -2.41
C LYS A 185 -7.70 -10.14 -3.17
N ASN A 186 -7.85 -9.03 -2.45
CA ASN A 186 -7.77 -7.68 -2.99
C ASN A 186 -7.16 -6.71 -1.96
N TRP A 187 -6.98 -5.45 -2.38
CA TRP A 187 -6.36 -4.43 -1.54
C TRP A 187 -7.09 -4.15 -0.23
N ASP A 188 -8.41 -4.35 -0.13
CA ASP A 188 -9.17 -4.13 1.12
C ASP A 188 -9.16 -5.36 2.05
N GLN A 189 -8.59 -6.48 1.60
CA GLN A 189 -8.66 -7.78 2.28
C GLN A 189 -7.27 -8.36 2.56
N VAL A 190 -6.26 -7.50 2.76
CA VAL A 190 -4.93 -7.94 3.15
C VAL A 190 -4.96 -8.29 4.63
N PRO A 191 -4.58 -9.52 5.02
CA PRO A 191 -4.48 -9.90 6.43
C PRO A 191 -3.40 -9.06 7.12
N THR A 192 -3.74 -8.53 8.29
CA THR A 192 -2.84 -7.69 9.10
C THR A 192 -2.56 -8.30 10.47
N ASP A 193 -3.14 -9.47 10.76
CA ASP A 193 -2.81 -10.26 11.93
C ASP A 193 -1.34 -10.70 11.88
N THR A 194 -0.73 -10.66 13.07
CA THR A 194 0.65 -11.06 13.38
C THR A 194 0.63 -11.66 14.77
#